data_AF-Q2J7Q1-F1
#
_entry.id   AF-Q2J7Q1-F1
#
_cell.length_a   1.000
_cell.length_b   1.000
_cell.length_c   1.000
_cell.angle_alpha   90.00
_cell.angle_beta   90.00
_cell.angle_gamma   90.00
#
_symmetry.space_group_name_H-M   'P 1'
#
loop_
_entity.id
_entity.type
_entity.pdbx_description
1 polymer ?
#
loop_
_entity_poly.entity_id
_entity_poly.type
_entity_poly.pdbx_seq_one_letter_code
_entity_poly.pdbx_strand_id
1 'polypeptide(L)'
;MSPVKTFVMAGAVLCPLILSAAVARAATPGWTNGQGAVSGFADVDRADRALVGSVESTGAGRAAAGSPAATAAAACRWLVGYAAAEQLVKPRPESIGLVDVERVEADGGRSRMYARICDGRIVGWAWLRVPNVSGAVASAAREVRRRLPAPRGRFSPDVAGAAVVRVSVWFAVPGQWSAVSASAQIPGASVTVTAAPTVLRFAPGDGSPPVSCVGPGPVFVPGTPEPARPPACSYTYRDASTAAPGGRFWPGVLAIDWTVAWSASDGEHGTLPGITTRAEVPVEVREIEAVERAGR
;
A
#
# COMPACT_ATOMS: atom_id res chain seq x y z
N MET A 1 29.17 -38.88 -77.30
CA MET A 1 29.49 -39.54 -76.02
C MET A 1 28.94 -38.65 -74.91
N SER A 2 27.88 -39.06 -74.25
CA SER A 2 27.14 -38.22 -73.28
C SER A 2 27.61 -38.49 -71.85
N PRO A 3 27.70 -37.46 -70.97
CA PRO A 3 27.92 -37.69 -69.54
C PRO A 3 26.63 -38.17 -68.87
N VAL A 4 26.71 -39.33 -68.21
CA VAL A 4 25.60 -39.89 -67.42
C VAL A 4 25.44 -39.10 -66.13
N LYS A 5 24.21 -38.65 -65.83
CA LYS A 5 23.86 -37.96 -64.59
C LYS A 5 23.59 -38.97 -63.47
N THR A 6 24.37 -38.91 -62.40
CA THR A 6 24.16 -39.70 -61.18
C THR A 6 22.90 -39.20 -60.44
N PHE A 7 21.90 -40.06 -60.27
CA PHE A 7 20.76 -39.81 -59.39
C PHE A 7 20.98 -40.49 -58.03
N VAL A 8 20.93 -39.70 -56.95
CA VAL A 8 20.97 -40.20 -55.58
C VAL A 8 19.53 -40.38 -55.08
N MET A 9 19.16 -41.62 -54.78
CA MET A 9 17.88 -41.95 -54.13
C MET A 9 18.01 -41.79 -52.62
N ALA A 10 17.37 -40.77 -52.05
CA ALA A 10 17.19 -40.64 -50.60
C ALA A 10 15.80 -41.19 -50.23
N GLY A 11 15.75 -42.20 -49.37
CA GLY A 11 14.51 -42.89 -49.00
C GLY A 11 13.56 -42.03 -48.17
N ALA A 12 12.28 -42.00 -48.56
CA ALA A 12 11.23 -41.35 -47.79
C ALA A 12 10.84 -42.20 -46.58
N VAL A 13 11.06 -41.68 -45.37
CA VAL A 13 10.55 -42.29 -44.12
C VAL A 13 9.10 -41.85 -43.91
N LEU A 14 8.17 -42.81 -44.01
CA LEU A 14 6.76 -42.59 -43.67
C LEU A 14 6.60 -42.40 -42.15
N CYS A 15 6.26 -41.19 -41.74
CA CYS A 15 5.87 -40.88 -40.37
C CYS A 15 4.33 -40.88 -40.24
N PRO A 16 3.71 -41.79 -39.46
CA PRO A 16 2.26 -41.83 -39.32
C PRO A 16 1.76 -40.70 -38.41
N LEU A 17 1.06 -39.74 -39.00
CA LEU A 17 0.33 -38.70 -38.27
C LEU A 17 -0.90 -39.31 -37.58
N ILE A 18 -0.77 -39.57 -36.27
CA ILE A 18 -1.89 -39.96 -35.42
C ILE A 18 -2.77 -38.72 -35.18
N LEU A 19 -3.90 -38.61 -35.88
CA LEU A 19 -4.94 -37.64 -35.53
C LEU A 19 -5.61 -38.06 -34.21
N SER A 20 -5.08 -37.53 -33.10
CA SER A 20 -5.77 -37.53 -31.82
C SER A 20 -6.97 -36.59 -31.89
N ALA A 21 -8.15 -37.12 -32.26
CA ALA A 21 -9.40 -36.39 -32.15
C ALA A 21 -9.65 -36.05 -30.68
N ALA A 22 -9.42 -34.79 -30.31
CA ALA A 22 -9.72 -34.29 -28.98
C ALA A 22 -11.24 -34.29 -28.79
N VAL A 23 -11.76 -35.35 -28.15
CA VAL A 23 -13.17 -35.43 -27.74
C VAL A 23 -13.41 -34.30 -26.76
N ALA A 24 -14.04 -33.22 -27.24
CA ALA A 24 -14.42 -32.10 -26.41
C ALA A 24 -15.45 -32.57 -25.37
N ARG A 25 -14.97 -32.84 -24.15
CA ARG A 25 -15.86 -32.97 -22.99
C ARG A 25 -16.59 -31.65 -22.84
N ALA A 26 -17.91 -31.67 -23.07
CA ALA A 26 -18.76 -30.53 -22.78
C ALA A 26 -18.60 -30.18 -21.30
N ALA A 27 -17.95 -29.05 -21.03
CA ALA A 27 -17.87 -28.50 -19.68
C ALA A 27 -19.26 -28.00 -19.31
N THR A 28 -19.91 -28.69 -18.38
CA THR A 28 -21.14 -28.21 -17.75
C THR A 28 -20.88 -26.82 -17.16
N PRO A 29 -21.79 -25.84 -17.33
CA PRO A 29 -21.65 -24.51 -16.75
C PRO A 29 -21.87 -24.55 -15.23
N GLY A 30 -20.85 -25.01 -14.50
CA GLY A 30 -20.80 -24.89 -13.06
C GLY A 30 -20.42 -23.46 -12.70
N TRP A 31 -21.31 -22.75 -12.00
CA TRP A 31 -20.99 -21.48 -11.36
C TRP A 31 -19.85 -21.70 -10.36
N THR A 32 -18.65 -21.23 -10.69
CA THR A 32 -17.51 -21.16 -9.77
C THR A 32 -17.43 -19.76 -9.18
N ASN A 33 -17.12 -19.68 -7.88
CA ASN A 33 -17.19 -18.43 -7.13
C ASN A 33 -16.02 -17.48 -7.44
N GLY A 34 -16.05 -16.79 -8.58
CA GLY A 34 -15.49 -15.43 -8.76
C GLY A 34 -14.06 -15.18 -8.26
N GLN A 35 -13.14 -16.13 -8.40
CA GLN A 35 -11.71 -15.94 -8.12
C GLN A 35 -10.93 -15.91 -9.44
N GLY A 36 -11.17 -14.88 -10.26
CA GLY A 36 -10.29 -14.57 -11.38
C GLY A 36 -8.87 -14.23 -10.89
N ALA A 37 -7.86 -14.54 -11.70
CA ALA A 37 -6.47 -14.27 -11.35
C ALA A 37 -6.17 -12.75 -11.40
N VAL A 38 -6.32 -12.07 -10.27
CA VAL A 38 -5.99 -10.65 -10.13
C VAL A 38 -4.49 -10.49 -9.86
N SER A 39 -3.72 -10.09 -10.88
CA SER A 39 -2.40 -9.48 -10.69
C SER A 39 -2.57 -8.05 -10.18
N GLY A 40 -1.90 -7.74 -9.08
CA GLY A 40 -1.92 -6.41 -8.49
C GLY A 40 -0.63 -6.09 -7.74
N PHE A 41 -0.34 -4.81 -7.65
CA PHE A 41 0.93 -4.28 -7.15
C PHE A 41 0.72 -2.98 -6.38
N ALA A 42 1.58 -2.70 -5.41
CA ALA A 42 1.74 -1.37 -4.86
C ALA A 42 2.70 -0.56 -5.74
N ASP A 43 2.52 0.76 -5.83
CA ASP A 43 3.52 1.67 -6.43
C ASP A 43 4.78 1.71 -5.54
N VAL A 44 5.66 0.70 -5.66
CA VAL A 44 6.80 0.51 -4.74
C VAL A 44 7.95 1.48 -4.97
N ASP A 45 8.36 1.66 -6.23
CA ASP A 45 9.71 2.17 -6.53
C ASP A 45 9.86 3.69 -6.34
N ARG A 46 8.86 4.46 -6.81
CA ARG A 46 8.79 5.92 -6.59
C ARG A 46 8.67 6.24 -5.10
N ALA A 47 7.87 5.45 -4.38
CA ALA A 47 7.50 5.77 -3.02
C ALA A 47 8.53 5.24 -1.99
N ASP A 48 9.30 4.20 -2.27
CA ASP A 48 10.50 3.87 -1.47
C ASP A 48 11.58 4.96 -1.60
N ARG A 49 11.79 5.53 -2.81
CA ARG A 49 12.68 6.69 -2.97
C ARG A 49 12.17 7.93 -2.26
N ALA A 50 10.85 8.20 -2.30
CA ALA A 50 10.25 9.33 -1.60
C ALA A 50 10.30 9.15 -0.06
N LEU A 51 10.11 7.93 0.44
CA LEU A 51 10.31 7.58 1.85
C LEU A 51 11.75 7.87 2.28
N VAL A 52 12.73 7.32 1.57
CA VAL A 52 14.17 7.54 1.85
C VAL A 52 14.50 9.02 1.78
N GLY A 53 14.06 9.76 0.75
CA GLY A 53 14.28 11.20 0.65
C GLY A 53 13.69 12.00 1.82
N SER A 54 12.47 11.66 2.27
CA SER A 54 11.84 12.30 3.45
C SER A 54 12.52 11.95 4.78
N VAL A 55 13.20 10.81 4.83
CA VAL A 55 13.98 10.33 5.98
C VAL A 55 15.36 10.99 6.01
N GLU A 56 16.01 11.12 4.85
CA GLU A 56 17.33 11.75 4.68
C GLU A 56 17.27 13.28 4.84
N SER A 57 16.19 13.94 4.39
CA SER A 57 15.95 15.36 4.66
C SER A 57 15.84 15.70 6.14
N THR A 58 15.64 14.69 7.00
CA THR A 58 15.41 14.84 8.44
C THR A 58 16.56 14.28 9.28
N GLY A 59 17.55 13.58 8.70
CA GLY A 59 18.69 13.09 9.48
C GLY A 59 19.84 12.50 8.68
N ALA A 60 21.00 13.17 8.75
CA ALA A 60 22.27 12.67 8.24
C ALA A 60 23.38 12.84 9.30
N GLY A 61 23.92 11.73 9.81
CA GLY A 61 25.03 11.70 10.79
C GLY A 61 25.42 10.26 11.18
N ARG A 62 26.72 9.92 11.14
CA ARG A 62 27.25 8.56 11.39
C ARG A 62 27.74 8.39 12.84
N ALA A 63 27.87 7.13 13.31
CA ALA A 63 28.08 6.78 14.72
C ALA A 63 29.42 6.10 15.06
N ALA A 64 29.86 6.27 16.33
CA ALA A 64 30.82 5.44 17.10
C ALA A 64 30.82 5.86 18.60
N ALA A 65 31.42 5.16 19.58
CA ALA A 65 31.39 3.72 19.91
C ALA A 65 32.02 3.45 21.32
N GLY A 66 31.37 2.64 22.17
CA GLY A 66 32.05 1.80 23.19
C GLY A 66 32.12 2.22 24.68
N SER A 67 31.54 1.36 25.54
CA SER A 67 32.06 0.92 26.87
C SER A 67 32.09 1.88 28.09
N PRO A 68 32.24 1.37 29.35
CA PRO A 68 31.87 0.05 29.92
C PRO A 68 30.98 0.17 31.20
N ALA A 69 30.68 -0.96 31.86
CA ALA A 69 29.78 -1.06 33.02
C ALA A 69 30.38 -0.57 34.36
N ALA A 70 29.51 -0.10 35.27
CA ALA A 70 29.85 0.28 36.64
C ALA A 70 28.92 -0.37 37.68
N THR A 71 29.43 -0.55 38.89
CA THR A 71 28.84 -1.28 40.03
C THR A 71 27.54 -0.69 40.58
N ALA A 72 26.79 -1.51 41.33
CA ALA A 72 25.46 -1.21 41.86
C ALA A 72 25.42 0.12 42.65
N ALA A 73 24.88 1.16 42.00
CA ALA A 73 24.75 2.49 42.57
C ALA A 73 23.47 2.62 43.42
N ALA A 74 23.41 3.69 44.23
CA ALA A 74 22.17 4.18 44.82
C ALA A 74 21.05 4.29 43.76
N ALA A 75 19.79 4.24 44.17
CA ALA A 75 18.61 4.20 43.29
C ALA A 75 18.41 5.54 42.55
N CYS A 76 19.27 5.79 41.58
CA CYS A 76 19.31 7.00 40.77
C CYS A 76 18.31 6.89 39.62
N ARG A 77 17.52 7.93 39.40
CA ARG A 77 16.66 8.10 38.22
C ARG A 77 17.10 9.32 37.43
N TRP A 78 16.90 9.26 36.12
CA TRP A 78 17.09 10.41 35.24
C TRP A 78 15.74 11.10 35.02
N LEU A 79 15.72 12.42 35.11
CA LEU A 79 14.57 13.26 34.70
C LEU A 79 15.02 14.28 33.67
N VAL A 80 14.15 14.59 32.69
CA VAL A 80 14.37 15.69 31.75
C VAL A 80 14.63 16.97 32.54
N GLY A 81 15.62 17.76 32.11
CA GLY A 81 16.20 18.82 32.93
C GLY A 81 15.20 19.86 33.44
N TYR A 82 14.19 20.19 32.62
CA TYR A 82 13.07 21.06 32.97
C TYR A 82 12.28 20.51 34.19
N ALA A 83 11.81 19.26 34.10
CA ALA A 83 11.03 18.62 35.17
C ALA A 83 11.84 18.45 36.46
N ALA A 84 13.16 18.26 36.36
CA ALA A 84 14.05 18.23 37.52
C ALA A 84 14.22 19.62 38.15
N ALA A 85 14.37 20.68 37.33
CA ALA A 85 14.48 22.05 37.79
C ALA A 85 13.19 22.50 38.50
N GLU A 86 12.02 22.27 37.92
CA GLU A 86 10.73 22.59 38.56
C GLU A 86 10.54 21.86 39.90
N GLN A 87 10.78 20.54 39.94
CA GLN A 87 10.52 19.73 41.13
C GLN A 87 11.48 20.02 42.29
N LEU A 88 12.76 20.29 42.00
CA LEU A 88 13.83 20.29 43.01
C LEU A 88 14.55 21.63 43.18
N VAL A 89 14.58 22.48 42.15
CA VAL A 89 15.24 23.81 42.21
C VAL A 89 14.21 24.94 42.42
N LYS A 90 12.96 24.75 41.98
CA LYS A 90 11.89 25.77 42.03
C LYS A 90 12.36 27.13 41.49
N PRO A 91 12.89 27.20 40.25
CA PRO A 91 13.28 28.45 39.62
C PRO A 91 12.09 29.42 39.56
N ARG A 92 12.39 30.73 39.50
CA ARG A 92 11.35 31.73 39.26
C ARG A 92 10.76 31.52 37.86
N PRO A 93 9.47 31.81 37.61
CA PRO A 93 8.85 31.61 36.29
C PRO A 93 9.63 32.29 35.15
N GLU A 94 10.17 33.49 35.41
CA GLU A 94 11.01 34.27 34.50
C GLU A 94 12.33 33.60 34.09
N SER A 95 12.88 32.68 34.89
CA SER A 95 14.15 31.99 34.60
C SER A 95 13.99 30.59 34.00
N ILE A 96 12.76 30.09 33.90
CA ILE A 96 12.46 28.75 33.36
C ILE A 96 12.83 28.63 31.88
N GLY A 97 12.62 29.68 31.08
CA GLY A 97 12.94 29.69 29.64
C GLY A 97 14.42 29.89 29.29
N LEU A 98 15.30 30.06 30.29
CA LEU A 98 16.74 30.29 30.10
C LEU A 98 17.58 29.00 30.15
N VAL A 99 16.97 27.88 30.52
CA VAL A 99 17.63 26.57 30.56
C VAL A 99 17.38 25.90 29.22
N ASP A 100 18.38 25.92 28.35
CA ASP A 100 18.33 25.14 27.12
C ASP A 100 18.36 23.65 27.48
N VAL A 101 17.30 22.92 27.12
CA VAL A 101 17.11 21.50 27.45
C VAL A 101 17.30 20.59 26.25
N GLU A 102 17.43 21.13 25.05
CA GLU A 102 17.76 20.41 23.83
C GLU A 102 18.95 21.08 23.15
N ARG A 103 19.86 20.32 22.54
CA ARG A 103 20.87 20.91 21.65
C ARG A 103 21.04 20.08 20.40
N VAL A 104 21.40 20.77 19.33
CA VAL A 104 22.00 20.14 18.15
C VAL A 104 23.50 20.05 18.41
N GLU A 105 24.05 18.85 18.31
CA GLU A 105 25.49 18.60 18.41
C GLU A 105 26.18 18.91 17.07
N ALA A 106 27.52 18.96 17.08
CA ALA A 106 28.31 19.27 15.88
C ALA A 106 28.13 18.27 14.72
N ASP A 107 27.60 17.07 14.97
CA ASP A 107 27.29 16.06 13.97
C ASP A 107 25.82 16.10 13.46
N GLY A 108 25.06 17.13 13.84
CA GLY A 108 23.65 17.30 13.47
C GLY A 108 22.65 16.48 14.29
N GLY A 109 23.12 15.53 15.13
CA GLY A 109 22.24 14.78 16.03
C GLY A 109 21.80 15.60 17.23
N ARG A 110 20.64 15.26 17.81
CA ARG A 110 20.09 15.96 18.97
C ARG A 110 20.49 15.30 20.29
N SER A 111 20.74 16.11 21.30
CA SER A 111 20.82 15.69 22.70
C SER A 111 19.77 16.43 23.52
N ARG A 112 19.21 15.78 24.54
CA ARG A 112 18.35 16.40 25.54
C ARG A 112 19.04 16.34 26.90
N MET A 113 18.92 17.39 27.70
CA MET A 113 19.54 17.46 29.03
C MET A 113 18.68 16.73 30.06
N TYR A 114 19.32 15.92 30.91
CA TYR A 114 18.71 15.24 32.04
C TYR A 114 19.48 15.52 33.33
N ALA A 115 18.75 15.64 34.42
CA ALA A 115 19.32 15.61 35.77
C ALA A 115 19.39 14.15 36.26
N ARG A 116 20.54 13.76 36.82
CA ARG A 116 20.66 12.54 37.62
C ARG A 116 20.19 12.84 39.03
N ILE A 117 19.13 12.18 39.47
CA ILE A 117 18.57 12.34 40.80
C ILE A 117 18.82 11.05 41.57
N CYS A 118 19.60 11.13 42.65
CA CYS A 118 19.82 10.03 43.59
C CYS A 118 19.35 10.52 44.97
N ASP A 119 18.62 9.69 45.72
CA ASP A 119 18.12 10.01 47.07
C ASP A 119 17.41 11.38 47.16
N GLY A 120 16.63 11.71 46.12
CA GLY A 120 15.85 12.96 46.02
C GLY A 120 16.66 14.22 45.67
N ARG A 121 17.97 14.13 45.46
CA ARG A 121 18.85 15.27 45.16
C ARG A 121 19.42 15.18 43.75
N ILE A 122 19.54 16.31 43.05
CA ILE A 122 20.29 16.39 41.79
C ILE A 122 21.77 16.23 42.12
N VAL A 123 22.39 15.16 41.63
CA VAL A 123 23.83 14.87 41.82
C VAL A 123 24.66 15.17 40.58
N GLY A 124 24.02 15.52 39.47
CA GLY A 124 24.69 15.89 38.23
C GLY A 124 23.72 16.10 37.08
N TRP A 125 24.23 16.65 35.99
CA TRP A 125 23.52 16.88 34.72
C TRP A 125 24.26 16.13 33.62
N ALA A 126 23.52 15.55 32.67
CA ALA A 126 24.10 14.93 31.49
C ALA A 126 23.25 15.24 30.25
N TRP A 127 23.93 15.42 29.13
CA TRP A 127 23.31 15.44 27.81
C TRP A 127 23.22 14.00 27.31
N LEU A 128 22.00 13.52 27.06
CA LEU A 128 21.75 12.21 26.48
C LEU A 128 21.23 12.38 25.06
N ARG A 129 21.81 11.61 24.13
CA ARG A 129 21.46 11.65 22.71
C ARG A 129 20.03 11.14 22.50
N VAL A 130 19.24 11.89 21.75
CA VAL A 130 17.93 11.46 21.27
C VAL A 130 18.17 10.43 20.13
N PRO A 131 17.56 9.24 20.17
CA PRO A 131 17.73 8.25 19.10
C PRO A 131 17.29 8.81 17.75
N ASN A 132 18.12 8.67 16.71
CA ASN A 132 17.68 8.97 15.35
C ASN A 132 16.78 7.84 14.83
N VAL A 133 15.47 8.07 14.85
CA VAL A 133 14.45 7.11 14.44
C VAL A 133 14.29 6.96 12.93
N SER A 134 14.94 7.79 12.10
CA SER A 134 14.66 7.89 10.66
C SER A 134 14.86 6.57 9.89
N GLY A 135 15.91 5.81 10.21
CA GLY A 135 16.14 4.47 9.65
C GLY A 135 15.11 3.43 10.11
N ALA A 136 14.58 3.56 11.33
CA ALA A 136 13.51 2.70 11.85
C ALA A 136 12.17 3.01 11.16
N VAL A 137 11.86 4.30 10.92
CA VAL A 137 10.73 4.75 10.09
C VAL A 137 10.81 4.14 8.69
N ALA A 138 11.97 4.24 8.01
CA ALA A 138 12.16 3.65 6.68
C ALA A 138 11.96 2.12 6.65
N SER A 139 12.47 1.41 7.68
CA SER A 139 12.32 -0.05 7.80
C SER A 139 10.85 -0.46 8.00
N ALA A 140 10.17 0.17 8.96
CA ALA A 140 8.75 -0.09 9.25
C ALA A 140 7.84 0.30 8.08
N ALA A 141 8.11 1.42 7.39
CA ALA A 141 7.33 1.84 6.22
C ALA A 141 7.45 0.85 5.04
N ARG A 142 8.64 0.28 4.82
CA ARG A 142 8.85 -0.78 3.83
C ARG A 142 8.10 -2.06 4.19
N GLU A 143 7.99 -2.37 5.48
CA GLU A 143 7.22 -3.52 5.97
C GLU A 143 5.70 -3.29 5.85
N VAL A 144 5.19 -2.09 6.17
CA VAL A 144 3.81 -1.71 5.88
C VAL A 144 3.52 -1.87 4.39
N ARG A 145 4.37 -1.33 3.51
CA ARG A 145 4.23 -1.45 2.04
C ARG A 145 4.12 -2.91 1.58
N ARG A 146 4.94 -3.83 2.13
CA ARG A 146 4.87 -5.26 1.80
C ARG A 146 3.57 -5.93 2.25
N ARG A 147 2.94 -5.43 3.33
CA ARG A 147 1.69 -5.96 3.90
C ARG A 147 0.43 -5.39 3.23
N LEU A 148 0.53 -4.26 2.53
CA LEU A 148 -0.61 -3.66 1.83
C LEU A 148 -1.11 -4.58 0.72
N PRO A 149 -2.38 -5.05 0.76
CA PRO A 149 -2.88 -5.99 -0.22
C PRO A 149 -3.20 -5.30 -1.56
N ALA A 150 -3.05 -6.03 -2.66
CA ALA A 150 -3.67 -5.64 -3.92
C ALA A 150 -5.22 -5.57 -3.74
N PRO A 151 -5.92 -4.60 -4.33
CA PRO A 151 -7.38 -4.52 -4.29
C PRO A 151 -8.02 -5.77 -4.89
N ARG A 152 -8.96 -6.37 -4.17
CA ARG A 152 -9.77 -7.51 -4.58
C ARG A 152 -11.19 -7.00 -4.83
N GLY A 153 -11.38 -6.43 -6.00
CA GLY A 153 -12.65 -5.85 -6.41
C GLY A 153 -13.78 -6.88 -6.42
N ARG A 154 -14.94 -6.48 -5.92
CA ARG A 154 -16.23 -7.06 -6.30
C ARG A 154 -17.04 -6.01 -7.04
N PHE A 155 -17.61 -6.40 -8.16
CA PHE A 155 -18.50 -5.56 -8.95
C PHE A 155 -19.92 -6.12 -8.90
N SER A 156 -20.90 -5.25 -9.07
CA SER A 156 -22.30 -5.60 -9.19
C SER A 156 -22.98 -4.70 -10.24
N PRO A 157 -23.58 -5.26 -11.30
CA PRO A 157 -23.47 -6.66 -11.73
C PRO A 157 -22.02 -7.16 -11.89
N ASP A 158 -21.80 -8.48 -11.82
CA ASP A 158 -20.45 -9.05 -11.91
C ASP A 158 -19.85 -8.86 -13.31
N VAL A 159 -18.78 -8.06 -13.40
CA VAL A 159 -18.07 -7.75 -14.65
C VAL A 159 -17.40 -8.96 -15.29
N ALA A 160 -17.19 -10.06 -14.56
CA ALA A 160 -16.72 -11.32 -15.13
C ALA A 160 -17.75 -11.98 -16.06
N GLY A 161 -19.04 -11.65 -15.91
CA GLY A 161 -20.14 -12.06 -16.79
C GLY A 161 -20.43 -11.10 -17.95
N ALA A 162 -19.55 -10.10 -18.16
CA ALA A 162 -19.74 -8.88 -18.94
C ALA A 162 -20.72 -7.86 -18.31
N ALA A 163 -20.29 -6.60 -18.30
CA ALA A 163 -21.15 -5.44 -18.07
C ALA A 163 -21.95 -5.08 -19.32
N VAL A 164 -22.96 -4.23 -19.17
CA VAL A 164 -23.84 -3.80 -20.28
C VAL A 164 -23.72 -2.28 -20.48
N VAL A 165 -23.68 -1.86 -21.74
CA VAL A 165 -23.70 -0.44 -22.13
C VAL A 165 -24.89 0.27 -21.47
N ARG A 166 -24.65 1.47 -20.90
CA ARG A 166 -25.62 2.30 -20.16
C ARG A 166 -26.20 1.69 -18.88
N VAL A 167 -25.74 0.51 -18.44
CA VAL A 167 -26.06 -0.06 -17.12
C VAL A 167 -24.91 0.28 -16.15
N SER A 168 -25.27 0.79 -14.97
CA SER A 168 -24.26 1.11 -13.95
C SER A 168 -23.72 -0.16 -13.29
N VAL A 169 -22.39 -0.24 -13.18
CA VAL A 169 -21.70 -1.19 -12.29
C VAL A 169 -21.23 -0.43 -11.06
N TRP A 170 -21.46 -0.98 -9.86
CA TRP A 170 -20.81 -0.50 -8.63
C TRP A 170 -19.74 -1.45 -8.13
N PHE A 171 -18.73 -0.90 -7.47
CA PHE A 171 -17.51 -1.61 -7.07
C PHE A 171 -17.21 -1.46 -5.58
N ALA A 172 -16.63 -2.52 -5.00
CA ALA A 172 -16.24 -2.58 -3.59
C ALA A 172 -14.99 -3.43 -3.35
N VAL A 173 -14.33 -3.25 -2.21
CA VAL A 173 -13.15 -3.99 -1.74
C VAL A 173 -13.43 -4.63 -0.35
N PRO A 174 -14.30 -5.65 -0.29
CA PRO A 174 -14.75 -6.22 0.98
C PRO A 174 -13.59 -6.79 1.80
N GLY A 175 -13.53 -6.42 3.08
CA GLY A 175 -12.50 -6.90 4.01
C GLY A 175 -11.10 -6.27 3.83
N GLN A 176 -10.97 -5.22 3.02
CA GLN A 176 -9.68 -4.54 2.76
C GLN A 176 -9.63 -3.08 3.22
N TRP A 177 -10.60 -2.66 4.03
CA TRP A 177 -10.75 -1.28 4.49
C TRP A 177 -10.38 -1.10 5.96
N SER A 178 -9.19 -1.54 6.31
CA SER A 178 -8.62 -1.45 7.66
C SER A 178 -7.19 -0.93 7.59
N ALA A 179 -6.74 -0.25 8.66
CA ALA A 179 -5.37 0.22 8.74
C ALA A 179 -4.38 -0.95 8.85
N VAL A 180 -3.19 -0.78 8.25
CA VAL A 180 -2.10 -1.75 8.25
C VAL A 180 -0.87 -1.11 8.91
N SER A 181 -0.35 -1.76 9.95
CA SER A 181 0.78 -1.24 10.73
C SER A 181 1.97 -2.20 10.77
N ALA A 182 3.15 -1.62 10.96
CA ALA A 182 4.37 -2.34 11.30
C ALA A 182 5.25 -1.47 12.21
N SER A 183 6.08 -2.11 13.03
CA SER A 183 6.95 -1.43 13.98
C SER A 183 8.40 -1.86 13.81
N ALA A 184 9.32 -0.95 14.12
CA ALA A 184 10.76 -1.17 14.13
C ALA A 184 11.34 -0.73 15.47
N GLN A 185 12.38 -1.42 15.94
CA GLN A 185 13.02 -1.19 17.23
C GLN A 185 14.48 -0.80 17.03
N ILE A 186 14.95 0.20 17.76
CA ILE A 186 16.36 0.62 17.84
C ILE A 186 16.75 0.81 19.31
N PRO A 187 18.04 0.86 19.67
CA PRO A 187 18.46 1.15 21.03
C PRO A 187 17.88 2.48 21.52
N GLY A 188 17.03 2.41 22.55
CA GLY A 188 16.39 3.58 23.16
C GLY A 188 15.08 4.08 22.53
N ALA A 189 14.64 3.55 21.39
CA ALA A 189 13.36 3.95 20.78
C ALA A 189 12.67 2.87 19.94
N SER A 190 11.34 2.91 19.91
CA SER A 190 10.48 2.14 19.02
C SER A 190 9.72 3.06 18.07
N VAL A 191 9.58 2.67 16.81
CA VAL A 191 8.75 3.35 15.81
C VAL A 191 7.59 2.45 15.41
N THR A 192 6.40 3.01 15.20
CA THR A 192 5.28 2.36 14.52
C THR A 192 4.84 3.20 13.34
N VAL A 193 4.77 2.59 12.16
CA VAL A 193 4.22 3.17 10.93
C VAL A 193 2.87 2.53 10.65
N THR A 194 1.89 3.33 10.23
CA THR A 194 0.52 2.92 9.95
C THR A 194 0.06 3.52 8.62
N ALA A 195 -0.43 2.67 7.72
CA ALA A 195 -1.13 3.06 6.50
C ALA A 195 -2.64 2.88 6.68
N ALA A 196 -3.43 3.93 6.42
CA ALA A 196 -4.89 3.91 6.52
C ALA A 196 -5.53 4.13 5.14
N PRO A 197 -6.53 3.33 4.74
CA PRO A 197 -7.19 3.48 3.44
C PRO A 197 -8.14 4.69 3.47
N THR A 198 -8.08 5.53 2.44
CA THR A 198 -8.85 6.79 2.38
C THR A 198 -9.80 6.89 1.20
N VAL A 199 -9.36 6.48 0.00
CA VAL A 199 -10.14 6.61 -1.24
C VAL A 199 -10.06 5.33 -2.07
N LEU A 200 -11.21 4.81 -2.48
CA LEU A 200 -11.33 3.75 -3.47
C LEU A 200 -11.56 4.40 -4.83
N ARG A 201 -10.79 4.00 -5.84
CA ARG A 201 -10.85 4.56 -7.19
C ARG A 201 -10.97 3.45 -8.23
N PHE A 202 -11.74 3.72 -9.28
CA PHE A 202 -11.82 2.86 -10.45
C PHE A 202 -11.56 3.69 -11.71
N ALA A 203 -10.49 3.36 -12.44
CA ALA A 203 -10.26 3.85 -13.79
C ALA A 203 -10.92 2.86 -14.76
N PRO A 204 -11.93 3.27 -15.56
CA PRO A 204 -12.73 2.34 -16.36
C PRO A 204 -12.03 1.78 -17.59
N GLY A 205 -11.00 2.46 -18.10
CA GLY A 205 -10.22 2.06 -19.27
C GLY A 205 -10.80 2.51 -20.63
N ASP A 206 -11.98 3.13 -20.65
CA ASP A 206 -12.68 3.61 -21.86
C ASP A 206 -12.31 5.05 -22.29
N GLY A 207 -11.24 5.61 -21.72
CA GLY A 207 -10.83 7.00 -21.92
C GLY A 207 -11.50 8.00 -20.96
N SER A 208 -12.52 7.60 -20.20
CA SER A 208 -13.14 8.45 -19.19
C SER A 208 -12.24 8.64 -17.96
N PRO A 209 -12.38 9.77 -17.22
CA PRO A 209 -11.64 9.99 -15.99
C PRO A 209 -11.99 8.94 -14.92
N PRO A 210 -11.04 8.58 -14.02
CA PRO A 210 -11.33 7.67 -12.91
C PRO A 210 -12.41 8.21 -11.98
N VAL A 211 -13.34 7.34 -11.58
CA VAL A 211 -14.33 7.63 -10.53
C VAL A 211 -13.79 7.21 -9.15
N SER A 212 -14.27 7.86 -8.09
CA SER A 212 -13.79 7.62 -6.73
C SER A 212 -14.85 7.80 -5.67
N CYS A 213 -14.62 7.16 -4.52
CA CYS A 213 -15.50 7.22 -3.36
C CYS A 213 -14.70 7.01 -2.06
N VAL A 214 -15.27 7.45 -0.94
CA VAL A 214 -14.73 7.19 0.40
C VAL A 214 -15.31 5.89 0.94
N GLY A 215 -14.46 5.04 1.53
CA GLY A 215 -14.87 3.77 2.12
C GLY A 215 -14.69 2.55 1.20
N PRO A 216 -15.04 1.35 1.69
CA PRO A 216 -14.86 0.08 0.97
C PRO A 216 -15.71 -0.07 -0.28
N GLY A 217 -16.68 0.83 -0.51
CA GLY A 217 -17.78 0.64 -1.45
C GLY A 217 -18.84 -0.37 -0.99
N PRO A 218 -20.02 -0.34 -1.62
CA PRO A 218 -21.15 -1.18 -1.23
C PRO A 218 -21.04 -2.58 -1.84
N VAL A 219 -21.20 -3.59 -0.99
CA VAL A 219 -21.29 -5.00 -1.43
C VAL A 219 -22.75 -5.32 -1.70
N PHE A 220 -23.05 -5.91 -2.86
CA PHE A 220 -24.39 -6.42 -3.15
C PHE A 220 -24.75 -7.58 -2.21
N VAL A 221 -25.98 -7.57 -1.69
CA VAL A 221 -26.52 -8.62 -0.82
C VAL A 221 -27.71 -9.28 -1.53
N PRO A 222 -27.67 -10.60 -1.78
CA PRO A 222 -28.82 -11.30 -2.37
C PRO A 222 -30.10 -11.09 -1.57
N GLY A 223 -31.20 -10.75 -2.25
CA GLY A 223 -32.49 -10.48 -1.62
C GLY A 223 -32.71 -9.02 -1.17
N THR A 224 -31.72 -8.14 -1.23
CA THR A 224 -31.97 -6.69 -1.07
C THR A 224 -32.43 -6.06 -2.39
N PRO A 225 -33.38 -5.10 -2.39
CA PRO A 225 -33.74 -4.34 -3.59
C PRO A 225 -32.53 -3.62 -4.18
N GLU A 226 -32.53 -3.44 -5.51
CA GLU A 226 -31.53 -2.61 -6.16
C GLU A 226 -31.65 -1.14 -5.69
N PRO A 227 -30.54 -0.43 -5.42
CA PRO A 227 -30.59 0.97 -5.05
C PRO A 227 -31.27 1.83 -6.12
N ALA A 228 -32.21 2.69 -5.71
CA ALA A 228 -32.93 3.59 -6.62
C ALA A 228 -32.05 4.62 -7.36
N ARG A 229 -30.77 4.72 -7.00
CA ARG A 229 -29.71 5.45 -7.71
C ARG A 229 -28.39 4.68 -7.57
N PRO A 230 -27.50 4.72 -8.59
CA PRO A 230 -26.18 4.12 -8.50
C PRO A 230 -25.41 4.64 -7.26
N PRO A 231 -24.76 3.76 -6.48
CA PRO A 231 -23.97 4.19 -5.32
C PRO A 231 -22.77 5.06 -5.70
N ALA A 232 -22.16 5.75 -4.72
CA ALA A 232 -21.00 6.63 -4.97
C ALA A 232 -19.81 5.91 -5.65
N CYS A 233 -19.57 4.64 -5.31
CA CYS A 233 -18.59 3.78 -5.96
C CYS A 233 -19.18 3.13 -7.21
N SER A 234 -19.59 3.89 -8.22
CA SER A 234 -20.17 3.34 -9.45
C SER A 234 -19.65 4.00 -10.72
N TYR A 235 -19.79 3.27 -11.83
CA TYR A 235 -19.43 3.70 -13.17
C TYR A 235 -20.45 3.18 -14.19
N THR A 236 -20.63 3.88 -15.31
CA THR A 236 -21.52 3.45 -16.40
C THR A 236 -20.78 3.57 -17.72
N TYR A 237 -20.48 2.45 -18.36
CA TYR A 237 -19.85 2.43 -19.67
C TYR A 237 -20.82 2.96 -20.75
N ARG A 238 -20.29 3.80 -21.64
CA ARG A 238 -21.05 4.38 -22.76
C ARG A 238 -20.96 3.54 -24.03
N ASP A 239 -19.86 2.83 -24.20
CA ASP A 239 -19.49 2.11 -25.41
C ASP A 239 -19.09 0.67 -25.09
N ALA A 240 -19.38 -0.25 -26.00
CA ALA A 240 -19.01 -1.66 -25.89
C ALA A 240 -17.48 -1.83 -25.96
N SER A 241 -16.94 -2.87 -25.31
CA SER A 241 -15.49 -3.14 -25.26
C SER A 241 -14.91 -3.60 -26.60
N THR A 242 -15.75 -3.77 -27.63
CA THR A 242 -15.34 -3.88 -29.05
C THR A 242 -14.69 -2.60 -29.58
N ALA A 243 -14.99 -1.43 -28.98
CA ALA A 243 -14.32 -0.16 -29.27
C ALA A 243 -12.95 -0.02 -28.58
N ALA A 244 -12.59 -0.93 -27.67
CA ALA A 244 -11.31 -0.89 -26.96
C ALA A 244 -10.12 -1.24 -27.87
N PRO A 245 -8.90 -0.77 -27.57
CA PRO A 245 -7.69 -1.30 -28.19
C PRO A 245 -7.59 -2.82 -27.98
N GLY A 246 -7.62 -3.59 -29.07
CA GLY A 246 -7.69 -5.06 -29.03
C GLY A 246 -9.11 -5.66 -28.99
N GLY A 247 -10.15 -4.83 -28.96
CA GLY A 247 -11.53 -5.19 -29.30
C GLY A 247 -12.25 -6.18 -28.39
N ARG A 248 -11.79 -6.39 -27.15
CA ARG A 248 -12.35 -7.40 -26.24
C ARG A 248 -12.67 -6.88 -24.84
N PHE A 249 -11.75 -6.17 -24.20
CA PHE A 249 -11.91 -5.68 -22.83
C PHE A 249 -11.48 -4.23 -22.73
N TRP A 250 -12.19 -3.43 -21.92
CA TRP A 250 -11.63 -2.18 -21.41
C TRP A 250 -10.57 -2.50 -20.33
N PRO A 251 -9.37 -1.89 -20.37
CA PRO A 251 -8.30 -2.13 -19.42
C PRO A 251 -8.55 -1.36 -18.11
N GLY A 252 -9.54 -1.81 -17.34
CA GLY A 252 -9.90 -1.20 -16.07
C GLY A 252 -8.82 -1.38 -15.00
N VAL A 253 -8.70 -0.41 -14.09
CA VAL A 253 -7.78 -0.48 -12.94
C VAL A 253 -8.51 -0.03 -11.68
N LEU A 254 -8.59 -0.94 -10.70
CA LEU A 254 -9.08 -0.64 -9.36
C LEU A 254 -7.90 -0.26 -8.46
N ALA A 255 -8.06 0.78 -7.65
CA ALA A 255 -7.00 1.27 -6.78
C ALA A 255 -7.53 1.70 -5.40
N ILE A 256 -6.75 1.45 -4.35
CA ILE A 256 -6.96 2.00 -3.01
C ILE A 256 -5.81 2.98 -2.73
N ASP A 257 -6.15 4.19 -2.30
CA ASP A 257 -5.20 5.15 -1.76
C ASP A 257 -5.07 5.01 -0.24
N TRP A 258 -3.84 5.12 0.23
CA TRP A 258 -3.46 4.96 1.62
C TRP A 258 -2.70 6.20 2.10
N THR A 259 -3.17 6.85 3.15
CA THR A 259 -2.36 7.84 3.89
C THR A 259 -1.44 7.08 4.84
N VAL A 260 -0.20 7.56 5.00
CA VAL A 260 0.80 6.89 5.84
C VAL A 260 1.31 7.86 6.90
N ALA A 261 1.25 7.44 8.16
CA ALA A 261 1.74 8.20 9.30
C ALA A 261 2.61 7.32 10.19
N TRP A 262 3.45 7.94 11.01
CA TRP A 262 4.31 7.25 11.97
C TRP A 262 4.37 7.96 13.31
N SER A 263 4.68 7.20 14.35
CA SER A 263 4.96 7.69 15.70
C SER A 263 6.09 6.89 16.34
N ALA A 264 6.80 7.52 17.27
CA ALA A 264 7.89 6.94 18.03
C ALA A 264 7.68 7.07 19.54
N SER A 265 8.37 6.23 20.32
CA SER A 265 8.23 6.15 21.79
C SER A 265 8.75 7.38 22.55
N ASP A 266 9.54 8.23 21.90
CA ASP A 266 10.04 9.52 22.40
C ASP A 266 9.05 10.68 22.17
N GLY A 267 7.93 10.41 21.48
CA GLY A 267 6.89 11.38 21.13
C GLY A 267 7.03 11.97 19.72
N GLU A 268 8.12 11.66 19.00
CA GLU A 268 8.25 12.06 17.59
C GLU A 268 7.18 11.39 16.73
N HIS A 269 6.69 12.10 15.72
CA HIS A 269 5.66 11.63 14.81
C HIS A 269 5.70 12.43 13.51
N GLY A 270 5.08 11.87 12.45
CA GLY A 270 5.00 12.56 11.17
C GLY A 270 4.18 11.81 10.13
N THR A 271 4.07 12.40 8.95
CA THR A 271 3.45 11.79 7.77
C THR A 271 4.51 11.38 6.76
N LEU A 272 4.17 10.38 5.95
CA LEU A 272 5.00 9.88 4.85
C LEU A 272 4.21 10.03 3.54
N PRO A 273 4.89 10.00 2.37
CA PRO A 273 4.20 9.98 1.09
C PRO A 273 3.16 8.85 1.02
N GLY A 274 1.95 9.20 0.55
CA GLY A 274 0.87 8.24 0.39
C GLY A 274 1.24 7.08 -0.54
N ILE A 275 0.59 5.93 -0.34
CA ILE A 275 0.78 4.74 -1.17
C ILE A 275 -0.51 4.48 -1.94
N THR A 276 -0.40 4.03 -3.19
CA THR A 276 -1.53 3.47 -3.95
C THR A 276 -1.26 2.00 -4.22
N THR A 277 -2.23 1.14 -3.89
CA THR A 277 -2.28 -0.27 -4.30
C THR A 277 -3.23 -0.43 -5.47
N ARG A 278 -2.83 -1.16 -6.51
CA ARG A 278 -3.58 -1.31 -7.76
C ARG A 278 -3.85 -2.78 -8.09
N ALA A 279 -4.94 -3.02 -8.81
CA ALA A 279 -5.31 -4.29 -9.40
C ALA A 279 -5.90 -4.04 -10.79
N GLU A 280 -5.50 -4.88 -11.75
CA GLU A 280 -6.10 -4.87 -13.08
C GLU A 280 -7.47 -5.53 -13.06
N VAL A 281 -8.43 -4.92 -13.77
CA VAL A 281 -9.81 -5.39 -13.90
C VAL A 281 -10.19 -5.27 -15.38
N PRO A 282 -9.91 -6.29 -16.22
CA PRO A 282 -10.40 -6.30 -17.59
C PRO A 282 -11.93 -6.42 -17.58
N VAL A 283 -12.62 -5.45 -18.16
CA VAL A 283 -14.10 -5.42 -18.22
C VAL A 283 -14.57 -5.66 -19.65
N GLU A 284 -15.34 -6.72 -19.85
CA GLU A 284 -16.10 -6.92 -21.08
C GLU A 284 -17.38 -6.09 -20.98
N VAL A 285 -17.69 -5.30 -22.01
CA VAL A 285 -18.91 -4.49 -22.06
C VAL A 285 -19.64 -4.81 -23.34
N ARG A 286 -20.87 -5.29 -23.21
CA ARG A 286 -21.72 -5.68 -24.33
C ARG A 286 -22.87 -4.69 -24.52
N GLU A 287 -23.23 -4.46 -25.77
CA GLU A 287 -24.48 -3.80 -26.12
C GLU A 287 -25.59 -4.85 -26.24
N ILE A 288 -26.79 -4.52 -25.78
CA ILE A 288 -27.98 -5.36 -25.89
C ILE A 288 -29.00 -4.59 -26.72
N GLU A 289 -29.19 -5.04 -27.97
CA GLU A 289 -30.24 -4.52 -28.85
C GLU A 289 -31.51 -5.37 -28.70
N ALA A 290 -32.66 -4.71 -28.55
CA ALA A 290 -33.97 -5.35 -28.59
C ALA A 290 -34.60 -5.13 -29.97
N VAL A 291 -34.92 -6.22 -30.68
CA VAL A 291 -35.66 -6.16 -31.95
C VAL A 291 -37.13 -6.41 -31.67
N GLU A 292 -37.93 -5.34 -31.63
CA GLU A 292 -39.39 -5.48 -31.61
C GLU A 292 -39.90 -5.92 -32.98
N ARG A 293 -40.45 -7.13 -33.03
CA ARG A 293 -41.12 -7.63 -34.23
C ARG A 293 -42.57 -7.18 -34.20
N ALA A 294 -42.89 -6.10 -34.93
CA ALA A 294 -44.26 -5.62 -35.08
C ALA A 294 -45.21 -6.77 -35.48
N GLY A 295 -46.23 -7.01 -34.66
CA GLY A 295 -47.35 -7.88 -35.00
C GLY A 295 -48.12 -7.29 -36.17
N ARG A 296 -48.61 -8.16 -37.06
CA ARG A 296 -49.44 -7.78 -38.22
C ARG A 296 -50.80 -7.22 -37.80
#